data_AF-A0A4P9ZTB8-F1
#
_entry.id   AF-A0A4P9ZTB8-F1
#
_cell.length_a   1.000
_cell.length_b   1.000
_cell.length_c   1.000
_cell.angle_alpha   90.00
_cell.angle_beta   90.00
_cell.angle_gamma   90.00
#
_symmetry.space_group_name_H-M   'P 1'
#
loop_
_entity.id
_entity.type
_entity.pdbx_description
1 polymer ?
#
loop_
_entity_poly.entity_id
_entity_poly.type
_entity_poly.pdbx_seq_one_letter_code
_entity_poly.pdbx_strand_id
1 'polypeptide(L)'
;MPIALAKTDQVDIKFTAELAMGQTTQPIRAHQAFLILTHRDHGHELVRVFDSTRQGQYSLQLRLKTLEALFKSHTGVYDADIVLGTFSVADGLRRRIAAFNIPSFQNGKTAPDSPTSSAATGTLALDTPSLVALPEIHHTPRPAPKQPFVLFPLIFALLALVPFVGLLGAWYALSGGCADHGQGVVSSVCAAADVPRLTFWGCLVGYGILYALFWTRWNLLQTLPYLAGLTVVTVVVGRSALLSMGQQRLKAE
;
A
#
# COMPACT_ATOMS: atom_id res chain seq x y z
N MET A 1 41.07 -4.12 -31.47
CA MET A 1 40.74 -4.89 -30.25
C MET A 1 40.51 -3.87 -29.14
N PRO A 2 39.36 -3.89 -28.44
CA PRO A 2 39.11 -2.95 -27.34
C PRO A 2 39.99 -3.31 -26.13
N ILE A 3 40.54 -2.29 -25.48
CA ILE A 3 41.33 -2.43 -24.26
C ILE A 3 40.35 -2.60 -23.10
N ALA A 4 40.36 -3.74 -22.44
CA ALA A 4 39.56 -3.96 -21.24
C ALA A 4 40.21 -3.26 -20.04
N LEU A 5 39.44 -2.41 -19.36
CA LEU A 5 39.89 -1.70 -18.15
C LEU A 5 39.20 -2.30 -16.92
N ALA A 6 39.91 -2.46 -15.81
CA ALA A 6 39.32 -2.86 -14.54
C ALA A 6 38.91 -1.64 -13.70
N LYS A 7 38.02 -1.86 -12.72
CA LYS A 7 37.46 -0.80 -11.86
C LYS A 7 38.49 0.07 -11.13
N THR A 8 39.67 -0.47 -10.84
CA THR A 8 40.74 0.22 -10.12
C THR A 8 41.81 0.78 -11.05
N ASP A 9 41.69 0.56 -12.37
CA ASP A 9 42.72 0.96 -13.30
C ASP A 9 42.76 2.47 -13.47
N GLN A 10 43.98 2.97 -13.66
CA GLN A 10 44.25 4.36 -14.02
C GLN A 10 44.87 4.35 -15.41
N VAL A 11 44.29 5.13 -16.32
CA VAL A 11 44.80 5.30 -17.69
C VAL A 11 45.44 6.67 -17.79
N ASP A 12 46.76 6.68 -17.99
CA ASP A 12 47.53 7.90 -18.19
C ASP A 12 47.82 8.07 -19.69
N ILE A 13 47.31 9.17 -20.27
CA ILE A 13 47.53 9.51 -21.68
C ILE A 13 48.45 10.72 -21.72
N LYS A 14 49.61 10.56 -22.35
CA LYS A 14 50.60 11.62 -22.55
C LYS A 14 50.96 11.72 -24.03
N PHE A 15 50.95 12.93 -24.56
CA PHE A 15 51.42 13.20 -25.91
C PHE A 15 52.02 14.60 -26.01
N THR A 16 52.87 14.82 -26.99
CA THR A 16 53.45 16.12 -27.32
C THR A 16 52.85 16.60 -28.62
N ALA A 17 52.38 17.85 -28.65
CA ALA A 17 51.89 18.47 -29.87
C ALA A 17 53.01 19.30 -30.51
N GLU A 18 53.36 18.94 -31.74
CA GLU A 18 54.38 19.64 -32.52
C GLU A 18 53.78 20.06 -33.86
N LEU A 19 54.13 21.26 -34.31
CA LEU A 19 53.78 21.72 -35.65
C LEU A 19 54.98 21.52 -36.57
N ALA A 20 54.76 20.76 -37.64
CA ALA A 20 55.73 20.60 -38.71
C ALA A 20 55.64 21.81 -39.64
N MET A 21 56.62 22.73 -39.54
CA MET A 21 56.75 23.88 -40.45
C MET A 21 57.94 23.60 -41.38
N GLY A 22 57.71 22.78 -42.42
CA GLY A 22 58.79 22.30 -43.30
C GLY A 22 59.66 21.24 -42.62
N GLN A 23 60.98 21.46 -42.51
CA GLN A 23 61.94 20.52 -41.89
C GLN A 23 62.18 20.76 -40.39
N THR A 24 61.48 21.71 -39.76
CA THR A 24 61.65 22.04 -38.35
C THR A 24 60.35 21.76 -37.59
N THR A 25 60.45 20.97 -36.52
CA THR A 25 59.35 20.75 -35.58
C THR A 25 59.47 21.73 -34.43
N GLN A 26 58.42 22.53 -34.19
CA GLN A 26 58.33 23.38 -33.01
C GLN A 26 57.18 22.91 -32.11
N PRO A 27 57.38 22.81 -30.79
CA PRO A 27 56.30 22.47 -29.87
C PRO A 27 55.29 23.60 -29.83
N ILE A 28 54.02 23.29 -30.11
CA ILE A 28 52.93 24.27 -30.09
C ILE A 28 51.95 23.93 -28.99
N ARG A 29 51.58 24.97 -28.24
CA ARG A 29 50.48 24.88 -27.28
C ARG A 29 49.15 25.04 -28.03
N ALA A 30 48.47 23.93 -28.27
CA ALA A 30 47.08 23.91 -28.69
C ALA A 30 46.19 24.65 -27.68
N HIS A 31 45.24 25.42 -28.21
CA HIS A 31 44.29 26.21 -27.44
C HIS A 31 43.18 25.34 -26.84
N GLN A 32 42.79 24.28 -27.55
CA GLN A 32 41.80 23.30 -27.12
C GLN A 32 42.39 21.90 -27.24
N ALA A 33 42.34 21.14 -26.15
CA ALA A 33 42.78 19.75 -26.11
C ALA A 33 41.82 18.96 -25.22
N PHE A 34 40.99 18.11 -25.85
CA PHE A 34 39.98 17.31 -25.15
C PHE A 34 40.06 15.84 -25.58
N LEU A 35 39.77 14.96 -24.63
CA LEU A 35 39.45 13.58 -24.87
C LEU A 35 37.93 13.43 -24.87
N ILE A 36 37.37 12.88 -25.94
CA ILE A 36 35.96 12.55 -26.06
C ILE A 36 35.83 11.03 -26.00
N LEU A 37 35.05 10.54 -25.03
CA LEU A 37 34.70 9.13 -24.89
C LEU A 37 33.25 8.97 -25.34
N THR A 38 33.02 8.26 -26.43
CA THR A 38 31.69 8.08 -27.02
C THR A 38 31.18 6.66 -26.79
N HIS A 39 29.98 6.51 -26.19
CA HIS A 39 29.37 5.20 -26.00
C HIS A 39 28.81 4.68 -27.31
N ARG A 40 29.26 3.50 -27.76
CA ARG A 40 28.94 2.97 -29.08
C ARG A 40 27.44 2.73 -29.33
N ASP A 41 26.70 2.35 -28.30
CA ASP A 41 25.30 1.93 -28.48
C ASP A 41 24.27 3.04 -28.17
N HIS A 42 24.66 4.03 -27.36
CA HIS A 42 23.74 5.08 -26.88
C HIS A 42 24.14 6.48 -27.36
N GLY A 43 25.33 6.63 -27.96
CA GLY A 43 25.83 7.92 -28.44
C GLY A 43 26.15 8.93 -27.33
N HIS A 44 26.15 8.51 -26.07
CA HIS A 44 26.52 9.39 -24.96
C HIS A 44 28.00 9.73 -25.02
N GLU A 45 28.31 11.03 -25.00
CA GLU A 45 29.68 11.52 -25.05
C GLU A 45 30.11 12.07 -23.69
N LEU A 46 31.31 11.70 -23.26
CA LEU A 46 31.96 12.25 -22.08
C LEU A 46 33.23 12.97 -22.49
N VAL A 47 33.33 14.24 -22.15
CA VAL A 47 34.45 15.10 -22.54
C VAL A 47 35.35 15.38 -21.33
N ARG A 48 36.66 15.23 -21.51
CA ARG A 48 37.68 15.55 -20.49
C ARG A 48 38.81 16.39 -21.06
N VAL A 49 39.22 17.41 -20.31
CA VAL A 49 40.28 18.35 -20.72
C VAL A 49 41.66 17.77 -20.38
N PHE A 50 42.63 17.92 -21.29
CA PHE A 50 44.03 17.61 -21.02
C PHE A 50 44.73 18.75 -20.29
N ASP A 51 45.59 18.43 -19.33
CA ASP A 51 46.47 19.41 -18.68
C ASP A 51 47.66 19.71 -19.60
N SER A 52 47.90 20.99 -19.91
CA SER A 52 48.97 21.43 -20.82
C SER A 52 50.14 22.06 -20.06
N THR A 53 51.37 21.65 -20.38
CA THR A 53 52.60 22.29 -19.90
C THR A 53 53.08 23.36 -20.90
N ARG A 54 53.86 24.36 -20.44
CA ARG A 54 54.41 25.44 -21.30
C ARG A 54 55.25 24.94 -22.49
N GLN A 55 55.68 23.69 -22.50
CA GLN A 55 56.48 23.05 -23.55
C GLN A 55 55.64 22.24 -24.57
N GLY A 56 54.31 22.40 -24.63
CA GLY A 56 53.47 21.68 -25.60
C GLY A 56 53.23 20.20 -25.26
N GLN A 57 53.54 19.79 -24.03
CA GLN A 57 53.25 18.46 -23.50
C GLN A 57 51.86 18.44 -22.86
N TYR A 58 51.08 17.42 -23.18
CA TYR A 58 49.74 17.18 -22.66
C TYR A 58 49.73 15.92 -21.82
N SER A 59 49.11 15.99 -20.65
CA SER A 59 48.87 14.82 -19.81
C SER A 59 47.44 14.79 -19.32
N LEU A 60 46.83 13.61 -19.31
CA LEU A 60 45.53 13.37 -18.71
C LEU A 60 45.58 12.06 -17.93
N GLN A 61 45.17 12.12 -16.67
CA GLN A 61 44.99 10.96 -15.82
C GLN A 61 43.50 10.65 -15.72
N LEU A 62 43.08 9.53 -16.32
CA LEU A 62 41.71 9.03 -16.20
C LEU A 62 41.66 7.98 -15.09
N ARG A 63 41.04 8.35 -13.98
CA ARG A 63 40.73 7.44 -12.88
C ARG A 63 39.29 6.94 -13.02
N LEU A 64 39.12 5.64 -13.26
CA LEU A 64 37.79 5.06 -13.49
C LEU A 64 36.85 5.27 -12.30
N LYS A 65 37.37 5.22 -11.06
CA LYS A 65 36.62 5.51 -9.82
C LYS A 65 35.94 6.88 -9.80
N THR A 66 36.60 7.90 -10.35
CA THR A 66 36.04 9.26 -10.41
C THR A 66 35.01 9.39 -11.53
N LEU A 67 35.11 8.55 -12.56
CA LEU A 67 34.20 8.54 -13.68
C LEU A 67 32.94 7.70 -13.41
N GLU A 68 32.93 6.82 -12.40
CA GLU A 68 31.73 6.01 -12.03
C GLU A 68 30.50 6.88 -11.78
N ALA A 69 30.69 8.02 -11.10
CA ALA A 69 29.62 8.98 -10.82
C ALA A 69 29.05 9.63 -12.10
N LEU A 70 29.88 9.77 -13.13
CA LEU A 70 29.49 10.38 -14.41
C LEU A 70 28.89 9.36 -15.37
N PHE A 71 29.33 8.10 -15.34
CA PHE A 71 28.83 7.06 -16.23
C PHE A 71 27.44 6.54 -15.85
N LYS A 72 26.86 6.90 -14.69
CA LYS A 72 25.47 6.61 -14.24
C LYS A 72 24.91 5.30 -14.85
N SER A 73 25.59 4.17 -14.61
CA SER A 73 25.23 2.81 -15.05
C SER A 73 25.38 2.42 -16.54
N HIS A 74 25.94 3.25 -17.41
CA HIS A 74 26.15 2.90 -18.82
C HIS A 74 27.45 2.11 -19.00
N THR A 75 27.31 0.79 -19.17
CA THR A 75 28.40 -0.17 -19.32
C THR A 75 28.55 -0.57 -20.78
N GLY A 76 29.77 -0.56 -21.30
CA GLY A 76 29.98 -0.93 -22.69
C GLY A 76 31.30 -0.44 -23.26
N VAL A 77 31.39 -0.50 -24.59
CA VAL A 77 32.57 -0.09 -25.35
C VAL A 77 32.47 1.41 -25.64
N TYR A 78 33.50 2.14 -25.21
CA TYR A 78 33.66 3.56 -25.44
C TYR A 78 34.77 3.81 -26.45
N ASP A 79 34.47 4.59 -27.48
CA ASP A 79 35.45 5.02 -28.46
C ASP A 79 36.09 6.33 -28.01
N ALA A 80 37.42 6.31 -27.89
CA ALA A 80 38.22 7.42 -27.40
C ALA A 80 38.82 8.21 -28.57
N ASP A 81 38.36 9.45 -28.71
CA ASP A 81 38.83 10.40 -29.71
C ASP A 81 39.60 11.53 -29.02
N ILE A 82 40.80 11.83 -29.50
CA ILE A 82 41.51 13.05 -29.13
C ILE A 82 41.11 14.15 -30.12
N VAL A 83 40.76 15.32 -29.58
CA VAL A 83 40.50 16.53 -30.35
C VAL A 83 41.51 17.61 -29.95
N LEU A 84 42.26 18.12 -30.93
CA LEU A 84 43.20 19.23 -30.79
C LEU A 84 42.79 20.39 -31.71
N GLY A 85 42.66 21.57 -31.14
CA GLY A 85 42.40 22.82 -31.85
C GLY A 85 43.45 23.87 -31.51
N THR A 86 44.03 24.50 -32.52
CA THR A 86 44.95 25.63 -32.37
C THR A 86 44.56 26.74 -33.34
N PHE A 87 44.84 28.00 -33.03
CA PHE A 87 44.57 29.12 -33.94
C PHE A 87 45.56 29.19 -35.11
N SER A 88 46.70 28.51 -34.99
CA SER A 88 47.77 28.53 -36.00
C SER A 88 47.52 27.61 -37.20
N VAL A 89 46.53 26.71 -37.13
CA VAL A 89 46.20 25.72 -38.17
C VAL A 89 44.69 25.78 -38.40
N ALA A 90 44.27 25.82 -39.67
CA ALA A 90 42.85 25.92 -40.02
C ALA A 90 42.06 24.64 -39.69
N ASP A 91 42.67 23.46 -39.85
CA ASP A 91 42.04 22.18 -39.60
C ASP A 91 42.37 21.65 -38.19
N GLY A 92 41.33 21.45 -37.38
CA GLY A 92 41.45 20.79 -36.08
C GLY A 92 41.71 19.28 -36.23
N LEU A 93 42.56 18.71 -35.39
CA LEU A 93 42.84 17.28 -35.41
C LEU A 93 41.84 16.54 -34.54
N ARG A 94 40.96 15.73 -35.14
CA ARG A 94 40.16 14.71 -34.44
C ARG A 94 40.65 13.34 -34.85
N ARG A 95 41.16 12.55 -33.90
CA ARG A 95 41.64 11.19 -34.17
C ARG A 95 41.26 10.21 -33.09
N ARG A 96 40.71 9.08 -33.53
CA ARG A 96 40.45 7.93 -32.66
C ARG A 96 41.76 7.28 -32.25
N ILE A 97 41.98 7.17 -30.95
CA ILE A 97 43.20 6.59 -30.36
C ILE A 97 43.00 5.16 -29.90
N ALA A 98 41.83 4.85 -29.34
CA ALA A 98 41.55 3.57 -28.73
C ALA A 98 40.05 3.32 -28.61
N ALA A 99 39.70 2.07 -28.31
CA ALA A 99 38.39 1.71 -27.81
C ALA A 99 38.60 1.08 -26.42
N PHE A 100 37.91 1.59 -25.40
CA PHE A 100 37.99 1.10 -24.04
C PHE A 100 36.71 0.34 -23.70
N ASN A 101 36.83 -0.86 -23.15
CA ASN A 101 35.70 -1.59 -22.59
C ASN A 101 35.62 -1.27 -21.10
N ILE A 102 34.59 -0.53 -20.69
CA ILE A 102 34.41 -0.09 -19.31
C ILE A 102 33.44 -1.05 -18.61
N PRO A 103 33.86 -1.71 -17.51
CA PRO A 103 33.07 -2.73 -16.83
C PRO A 103 31.94 -2.12 -16.01
N SER A 104 30.97 -2.96 -15.63
CA SER A 104 29.92 -2.54 -14.71
C SER A 104 30.46 -2.13 -13.35
N PHE A 105 30.16 -0.89 -12.96
CA PHE A 105 30.50 -0.36 -11.65
C PHE A 105 29.50 -0.77 -10.56
N GLN A 106 28.47 -1.57 -10.89
CA GLN A 106 27.59 -2.16 -9.89
C GLN A 106 28.43 -2.99 -8.93
N ASN A 107 28.65 -2.44 -7.73
CA ASN A 107 29.12 -3.24 -6.61
C ASN A 107 28.14 -4.40 -6.45
N GLY A 108 28.66 -5.62 -6.49
CA GLY A 108 27.92 -6.86 -6.28
C GLY A 108 27.25 -6.89 -4.92
N LYS A 109 26.12 -6.19 -4.82
CA LYS A 109 25.08 -6.40 -3.83
C LYS A 109 23.87 -6.80 -4.64
N THR A 110 23.81 -8.08 -4.99
CA THR A 110 22.55 -8.82 -4.98
C THR A 110 21.96 -8.65 -3.58
N ALA A 111 21.28 -7.52 -3.36
CA ALA A 111 20.42 -7.33 -2.21
C ALA A 111 19.09 -7.98 -2.58
N PRO A 112 18.58 -8.92 -1.78
CA PRO A 112 17.25 -9.45 -1.99
C PRO A 112 16.24 -8.32 -1.81
N ASP A 113 15.17 -8.41 -2.60
CA ASP A 113 13.99 -7.57 -2.60
C ASP A 113 13.70 -6.95 -1.22
N SER A 114 14.18 -5.73 -1.02
CA SER A 114 13.61 -4.81 -0.06
C SER A 114 13.05 -3.68 -0.89
N PRO A 115 11.72 -3.47 -0.88
CA PRO A 115 11.13 -2.39 -1.63
C PRO A 115 11.71 -1.13 -1.01
N THR A 116 12.53 -0.43 -1.79
CA THR A 116 12.81 0.97 -1.50
C THR A 116 11.45 1.62 -1.46
N SER A 117 11.03 1.99 -0.25
CA SER A 117 9.98 2.95 -0.02
C SER A 117 10.42 4.22 -0.71
N SER A 118 10.14 4.30 -2.01
CA SER A 118 9.82 5.55 -2.65
C SER A 118 8.47 5.95 -2.06
N ALA A 119 8.52 6.45 -0.82
CA ALA A 119 7.67 7.56 -0.46
C ALA A 119 8.01 8.64 -1.49
N ALA A 120 7.30 8.59 -2.62
CA ALA A 120 7.27 9.61 -3.63
C ALA A 120 6.63 10.85 -2.99
N THR A 121 7.42 11.50 -2.13
CA THR A 121 7.33 12.92 -1.92
C THR A 121 7.38 13.53 -3.30
N GLY A 122 6.28 14.16 -3.71
CA GLY A 122 6.14 14.85 -4.98
C GLY A 122 7.11 16.01 -5.09
N THR A 123 8.37 15.71 -5.34
CA THR A 123 9.36 16.66 -5.82
C THR A 123 9.65 16.28 -7.25
N LEU A 124 9.02 17.03 -8.15
CA LEU A 124 9.27 17.06 -9.58
C LEU A 124 10.77 17.23 -9.81
N ALA A 125 11.48 16.11 -10.00
CA ALA A 125 12.81 16.12 -10.58
C ALA A 125 12.64 16.48 -12.06
N LEU A 126 12.58 17.78 -12.32
CA LEU A 126 12.72 18.37 -13.65
C LEU A 126 14.14 18.12 -14.14
N ASP A 127 14.41 16.92 -14.63
CA ASP A 127 15.56 16.67 -15.49
C ASP A 127 15.07 15.81 -16.65
N THR A 128 14.71 16.49 -17.74
CA THR A 128 14.11 15.98 -18.98
C THR A 128 12.77 15.25 -18.85
N PRO A 129 11.63 15.83 -19.29
CA PRO A 129 10.39 15.10 -19.38
C PRO A 129 10.49 14.09 -20.52
N SER A 130 10.91 12.86 -20.24
CA SER A 130 10.61 11.74 -21.14
C SER A 130 9.09 11.58 -21.13
N LEU A 131 8.39 12.01 -22.18
CA LEU A 131 6.95 11.83 -22.35
C LEU A 131 6.60 10.36 -22.62
N VAL A 132 6.89 9.50 -21.65
CA VAL A 132 6.57 8.08 -21.70
C VAL A 132 5.39 7.85 -20.77
N ALA A 133 4.37 7.15 -21.29
CA ALA A 133 3.23 6.74 -20.48
C ALA A 133 3.72 5.86 -19.32
N LEU A 134 3.36 6.24 -18.10
CA LEU A 134 3.63 5.42 -16.92
C LEU A 134 2.77 4.14 -16.99
N PRO A 135 3.28 3.02 -16.45
CA PRO A 135 2.50 1.80 -16.36
C PRO A 135 1.24 2.01 -15.52
N GLU A 136 0.13 1.38 -15.96
CA GLU A 136 -1.16 1.44 -15.25
C GLU A 136 -1.08 0.71 -13.90
N ILE A 137 -1.58 1.36 -12.83
CA ILE A 137 -1.56 0.82 -11.48
C ILE A 137 -2.86 0.06 -11.24
N HIS A 138 -2.77 -1.26 -11.07
CA HIS A 138 -3.90 -2.08 -10.65
C HIS A 138 -3.92 -2.25 -9.12
N HIS A 139 -5.00 -1.81 -8.48
CA HIS A 139 -5.22 -2.10 -7.06
C HIS A 139 -5.56 -3.58 -6.88
N THR A 140 -4.76 -4.32 -6.10
CA THR A 140 -5.03 -5.73 -5.74
C THR A 140 -5.96 -5.80 -4.53
N PRO A 141 -7.24 -6.22 -4.67
CA PRO A 141 -8.15 -6.30 -3.54
C PRO A 141 -7.71 -7.40 -2.58
N ARG A 142 -7.94 -7.18 -1.28
CA ARG A 142 -7.75 -8.24 -0.27
C ARG A 142 -8.71 -9.40 -0.58
N PRO A 143 -8.23 -10.67 -0.57
CA PRO A 143 -9.12 -11.81 -0.73
C PRO A 143 -10.13 -11.87 0.43
N ALA A 144 -11.37 -12.24 0.12
CA ALA A 144 -12.40 -12.44 1.14
C ALA A 144 -11.96 -13.53 2.15
N PRO A 145 -12.27 -13.37 3.45
CA PRO A 145 -11.97 -14.40 4.43
C PRO A 145 -12.75 -15.68 4.09
N LYS A 146 -12.06 -16.84 4.14
CA LYS A 146 -12.72 -18.14 3.96
C LYS A 146 -13.71 -18.35 5.11
N GLN A 147 -15.00 -18.44 4.78
CA GLN A 147 -16.02 -18.84 5.75
C GLN A 147 -15.99 -20.37 5.92
N PRO A 148 -16.15 -20.89 7.15
CA PRO A 148 -16.23 -22.32 7.39
C PRO A 148 -17.50 -22.93 6.80
N PHE A 149 -17.50 -24.24 6.68
CA PHE A 149 -18.64 -25.03 6.20
C PHE A 149 -19.89 -24.81 7.06
N VAL A 150 -21.03 -24.53 6.40
CA VAL A 150 -22.28 -24.03 7.02
C VAL A 150 -22.89 -25.00 8.05
N LEU A 151 -22.62 -26.31 7.96
CA LEU A 151 -23.19 -27.27 8.91
C LEU A 151 -22.64 -27.09 10.34
N PHE A 152 -21.37 -26.70 10.48
CA PHE A 152 -20.76 -26.53 11.80
C PHE A 152 -21.49 -25.46 12.64
N PRO A 153 -21.63 -24.19 12.21
CA PRO A 153 -22.35 -23.19 12.99
C PRO A 153 -23.83 -23.52 13.20
N LEU A 154 -24.47 -24.26 12.29
CA LEU A 154 -25.87 -24.68 12.44
C LEU A 154 -26.07 -25.68 13.58
N ILE A 155 -25.17 -26.64 13.74
CA ILE A 155 -25.21 -27.60 14.86
C ILE A 155 -25.04 -26.87 16.19
N PHE A 156 -24.10 -25.92 16.27
CA PHE A 156 -23.91 -25.12 17.48
C PHE A 156 -25.11 -24.23 17.79
N ALA A 157 -25.76 -23.65 16.77
CA ALA A 157 -26.98 -22.88 16.95
C ALA A 157 -28.13 -23.74 17.49
N LEU A 158 -28.30 -24.97 16.98
CA LEU A 158 -29.27 -25.93 17.52
C LEU A 158 -28.93 -26.35 18.95
N LEU A 159 -27.66 -26.63 19.23
CA LEU A 159 -27.20 -27.01 20.56
C LEU A 159 -27.42 -25.89 21.59
N ALA A 160 -27.27 -24.63 21.18
CA ALA A 160 -27.59 -23.48 22.01
C ALA A 160 -29.09 -23.35 22.34
N LEU A 161 -29.97 -23.97 21.54
CA LEU A 161 -31.42 -23.96 21.73
C LEU A 161 -31.89 -25.05 22.73
N VAL A 162 -31.09 -26.10 22.93
CA VAL A 162 -31.35 -27.20 23.88
C VAL A 162 -31.63 -26.72 25.32
N PRO A 163 -30.81 -25.85 25.95
CA PRO A 163 -31.10 -25.39 27.31
C PRO A 163 -32.41 -24.61 27.41
N PHE A 164 -32.81 -23.91 26.35
CA PHE A 164 -34.09 -23.18 26.33
C PHE A 164 -35.28 -24.14 26.31
N VAL A 165 -35.22 -25.18 25.47
CA VAL A 165 -36.24 -26.25 25.46
C VAL A 165 -36.27 -27.00 26.79
N GLY A 166 -35.10 -27.30 27.37
CA GLY A 166 -34.98 -27.90 28.69
C GLY A 166 -35.62 -27.06 29.79
N LEU A 167 -35.44 -25.73 29.76
CA LEU A 167 -36.07 -24.79 30.69
C LEU A 167 -37.60 -24.80 30.57
N LEU A 168 -38.13 -24.75 29.34
CA LEU A 168 -39.57 -24.82 29.10
C LEU A 168 -40.16 -26.16 29.56
N GLY A 169 -39.47 -27.27 29.31
CA GLY A 169 -39.85 -28.59 29.79
C GLY A 169 -39.81 -28.71 31.30
N ALA A 170 -38.80 -28.12 31.95
CA ALA A 170 -38.69 -28.10 33.41
C ALA A 170 -39.81 -27.27 34.05
N TRP A 171 -40.17 -26.11 33.50
CA TRP A 171 -41.34 -25.34 33.95
C TRP A 171 -42.64 -26.11 33.77
N TYR A 172 -42.80 -26.81 32.64
CA TYR A 172 -43.98 -27.66 32.43
C TYR A 172 -44.06 -28.79 33.46
N ALA A 173 -42.95 -29.47 33.75
CA ALA A 173 -42.88 -30.52 34.76
C ALA A 173 -43.15 -30.00 36.18
N LEU A 174 -42.56 -28.86 36.56
CA LEU A 174 -42.81 -28.20 37.85
C LEU A 174 -44.26 -27.72 38.00
N SER A 175 -44.90 -27.34 36.90
CA SER A 175 -46.30 -26.92 36.89
C SER A 175 -47.30 -28.07 37.06
N GLY A 176 -46.83 -29.32 37.20
CA GLY A 176 -47.68 -30.48 37.43
C GLY A 176 -48.63 -30.73 36.25
N GLY A 177 -48.08 -30.86 35.04
CA GLY A 177 -48.77 -31.41 33.87
C GLY A 177 -50.24 -30.99 33.71
N CYS A 178 -50.55 -29.68 33.77
CA CYS A 178 -51.88 -29.11 33.45
C CYS A 178 -53.13 -29.72 34.11
N ALA A 179 -53.04 -30.68 35.05
CA ALA A 179 -54.22 -31.43 35.50
C ALA A 179 -55.00 -30.71 36.61
N ASP A 180 -54.33 -30.01 37.53
CA ASP A 180 -55.01 -29.22 38.57
C ASP A 180 -54.53 -27.75 38.66
N HIS A 181 -53.55 -27.37 37.83
CA HIS A 181 -53.10 -25.98 37.66
C HIS A 181 -52.99 -25.57 36.18
N GLY A 182 -53.52 -26.38 35.25
CA GLY A 182 -53.65 -26.01 33.83
C GLY A 182 -54.58 -24.81 33.58
N GLN A 183 -55.33 -24.43 34.61
CA GLN A 183 -56.08 -23.18 34.68
C GLN A 183 -55.25 -21.95 35.09
N GLY A 184 -53.95 -22.10 35.42
CA GLY A 184 -53.16 -21.09 36.14
C GLY A 184 -52.38 -20.08 35.30
N VAL A 185 -52.20 -20.27 33.99
CA VAL A 185 -51.51 -19.28 33.13
C VAL A 185 -52.33 -18.92 31.90
N VAL A 186 -52.83 -19.90 31.16
CA VAL A 186 -53.73 -19.64 30.01
C VAL A 186 -55.16 -19.36 30.47
N SER A 187 -55.67 -20.08 31.48
CA SER A 187 -56.95 -19.72 32.09
C SER A 187 -56.85 -18.62 33.16
N SER A 188 -55.69 -18.29 33.73
CA SER A 188 -55.62 -17.09 34.59
C SER A 188 -55.57 -15.80 33.77
N VAL A 189 -55.03 -15.87 32.55
CA VAL A 189 -55.06 -14.79 31.56
C VAL A 189 -56.45 -14.68 30.91
N CYS A 190 -57.20 -15.78 30.75
CA CYS A 190 -58.52 -15.78 30.10
C CYS A 190 -59.76 -15.84 31.04
N ALA A 191 -59.67 -16.48 32.22
CA ALA A 191 -60.80 -16.71 33.14
C ALA A 191 -61.01 -15.59 34.17
N ALA A 192 -60.05 -14.66 34.30
CA ALA A 192 -60.23 -13.43 35.06
C ALA A 192 -59.80 -12.26 34.17
N ALA A 193 -60.65 -11.88 33.22
CA ALA A 193 -60.39 -10.82 32.24
C ALA A 193 -60.36 -9.42 32.89
N ASP A 194 -59.36 -9.17 33.73
CA ASP A 194 -58.97 -7.80 34.05
C ASP A 194 -58.29 -7.26 32.79
N VAL A 195 -59.02 -6.42 32.05
CA VAL A 195 -58.56 -5.63 30.91
C VAL A 195 -57.11 -5.10 31.06
N PRO A 196 -56.67 -4.55 32.22
CA PRO A 196 -55.28 -4.07 32.35
C PRO A 196 -54.22 -5.18 32.27
N ARG A 197 -54.50 -6.40 32.74
CA ARG A 197 -53.53 -7.51 32.69
C ARG A 197 -53.29 -7.99 31.27
N LEU A 198 -54.36 -8.18 30.50
CA LEU A 198 -54.25 -8.59 29.09
C LEU A 198 -53.54 -7.52 28.25
N THR A 199 -53.88 -6.25 28.48
CA THR A 199 -53.27 -5.12 27.79
C THR A 199 -51.78 -5.00 28.11
N PHE A 200 -51.37 -5.29 29.35
CA PHE A 200 -49.96 -5.30 29.75
C PHE A 200 -49.16 -6.41 29.04
N TRP A 201 -49.71 -7.62 28.95
CA TRP A 201 -49.12 -8.71 28.16
C TRP A 201 -49.01 -8.36 26.68
N GLY A 202 -50.04 -7.71 26.12
CA GLY A 202 -50.00 -7.18 24.76
C GLY A 202 -48.87 -6.18 24.53
N CYS A 203 -48.61 -5.30 25.50
CA CYS A 203 -47.48 -4.37 25.46
C CYS A 203 -46.13 -5.13 25.48
N LEU A 204 -46.01 -6.17 26.31
CA LEU A 204 -44.80 -6.99 26.40
C LEU A 204 -44.49 -7.73 25.08
N VAL A 205 -45.51 -8.29 24.44
CA VAL A 205 -45.40 -8.87 23.09
C VAL A 205 -45.04 -7.78 22.06
N GLY A 206 -45.64 -6.60 22.19
CA GLY A 206 -45.33 -5.42 21.38
C GLY A 206 -43.85 -5.04 21.40
N TYR A 207 -43.20 -5.08 22.58
CA TYR A 207 -41.75 -4.87 22.67
C TYR A 207 -40.95 -5.94 21.90
N GLY A 208 -41.35 -7.21 22.01
CA GLY A 208 -40.71 -8.30 21.27
C GLY A 208 -40.78 -8.08 19.76
N ILE A 209 -41.95 -7.67 19.25
CA ILE A 209 -42.15 -7.36 17.83
C ILE A 209 -41.32 -6.14 17.42
N LEU A 210 -41.29 -5.08 18.23
CA LEU A 210 -40.54 -3.87 17.94
C LEU A 210 -39.03 -4.14 17.88
N TYR A 211 -38.49 -4.96 18.79
CA TYR A 211 -37.09 -5.38 18.74
C TYR A 211 -36.78 -6.31 17.57
N ALA A 212 -37.71 -7.19 17.17
CA ALA A 212 -37.55 -8.00 15.97
C ALA A 212 -37.54 -7.14 14.68
N LEU A 213 -38.37 -6.10 14.62
CA LEU A 213 -38.39 -5.12 13.52
C LEU A 213 -37.08 -4.31 13.48
N PHE A 214 -36.57 -3.88 14.64
CA PHE A 214 -35.27 -3.24 14.76
C PHE A 214 -34.14 -4.13 14.25
N TRP A 215 -34.11 -5.40 14.67
CA TRP A 215 -33.07 -6.34 14.29
C TRP A 215 -33.06 -6.66 12.79
N THR A 216 -34.24 -6.67 12.16
CA THR A 216 -34.37 -7.12 10.76
C THR A 216 -34.36 -5.97 9.74
N ARG A 217 -34.99 -4.82 10.03
CA ARG A 217 -35.24 -3.79 9.01
C ARG A 217 -35.16 -2.33 9.47
N TRP A 218 -35.48 -1.99 10.72
CA TRP A 218 -35.64 -0.59 11.12
C TRP A 218 -34.35 0.05 11.63
N ASN A 219 -34.17 1.34 11.34
CA ASN A 219 -33.09 2.14 11.91
C ASN A 219 -33.41 2.60 13.34
N LEU A 220 -32.36 2.91 14.11
CA LEU A 220 -32.48 3.34 15.51
C LEU A 220 -33.40 4.56 15.69
N LEU A 221 -33.28 5.56 14.82
CA LEU A 221 -34.11 6.77 14.90
C LEU A 221 -35.58 6.50 14.54
N GLN A 222 -35.86 5.44 13.78
CA GLN A 222 -37.22 5.01 13.48
C GLN A 222 -37.83 4.25 14.65
N THR A 223 -37.07 3.39 15.34
CA THR A 223 -37.57 2.61 16.48
C THR A 223 -37.78 3.44 17.74
N LEU A 224 -36.93 4.45 17.98
CA LEU A 224 -36.98 5.30 19.17
C LEU A 224 -38.37 5.91 19.47
N PRO A 225 -39.06 6.58 18.52
CA PRO A 225 -40.36 7.19 18.79
C PRO A 225 -41.44 6.15 19.11
N TYR A 226 -41.45 5.00 18.42
CA TYR A 226 -42.38 3.91 18.73
C TYR A 226 -42.07 3.28 20.10
N LEU A 227 -40.80 3.13 20.45
CA LEU A 227 -40.37 2.64 21.75
C LEU A 227 -40.79 3.62 22.86
N ALA A 228 -40.60 4.92 22.64
CA ALA A 228 -41.02 5.96 23.58
C ALA A 228 -42.54 5.93 23.80
N GLY A 229 -43.33 5.89 22.73
CA GLY A 229 -44.79 5.77 22.81
C GLY A 229 -45.24 4.50 23.52
N LEU A 230 -44.68 3.35 23.15
CA LEU A 230 -44.98 2.06 23.78
C LEU A 230 -44.60 2.06 25.26
N THR A 231 -43.52 2.73 25.64
CA THR A 231 -43.08 2.85 27.04
C THR A 231 -44.04 3.66 27.89
N VAL A 232 -44.54 4.79 27.39
CA VAL A 232 -45.57 5.57 28.10
C VAL A 232 -46.82 4.71 28.34
N VAL A 233 -47.30 4.01 27.31
CA VAL A 233 -48.48 3.13 27.43
C VAL A 233 -48.23 1.99 28.41
N THR A 234 -47.06 1.35 28.34
CA THR A 234 -46.70 0.22 29.21
C THR A 234 -46.62 0.64 30.67
N VAL A 235 -46.09 1.83 30.98
CA VAL A 235 -46.01 2.34 32.35
C VAL A 235 -47.40 2.56 32.94
N VAL A 236 -48.31 3.17 32.18
CA VAL A 236 -49.69 3.43 32.63
C VAL A 236 -50.44 2.12 32.83
N VAL A 237 -50.44 1.24 31.84
CA VAL A 237 -51.14 -0.04 31.88
C VAL A 237 -50.52 -0.99 32.92
N GLY A 238 -49.19 -1.01 33.03
CA GLY A 238 -48.46 -1.82 34.00
C GLY A 238 -48.76 -1.41 35.44
N ARG A 239 -48.83 -0.10 35.73
CA ARG A 239 -49.27 0.38 37.04
C ARG A 239 -50.67 -0.13 37.39
N SER A 240 -51.62 -0.01 36.45
CA SER A 240 -52.99 -0.49 36.67
C SER A 240 -53.08 -2.01 36.82
N ALA A 241 -52.28 -2.78 36.07
CA ALA A 241 -52.24 -4.24 36.16
C ALA A 241 -51.68 -4.71 37.51
N LEU A 242 -50.58 -4.12 37.97
CA LEU A 242 -49.97 -4.44 39.27
C LEU A 242 -50.89 -4.06 40.44
N LEU A 243 -51.59 -2.93 40.35
CA LEU A 243 -52.57 -2.52 41.36
C LEU A 243 -53.77 -3.48 41.44
N SER A 244 -54.29 -3.97 40.30
CA SER A 244 -55.39 -4.96 40.31
C SER A 244 -54.95 -6.26 40.98
N MET A 245 -53.72 -6.72 40.68
CA MET A 245 -53.16 -7.92 41.31
C MET A 245 -52.96 -7.74 42.83
N GLY A 246 -52.49 -6.56 43.26
CA GLY A 246 -52.36 -6.23 44.68
C GLY A 246 -53.70 -6.23 45.41
N GLN A 247 -54.72 -5.61 44.82
CA GLN A 247 -56.07 -5.59 45.38
C GLN A 247 -56.72 -6.97 45.44
N GLN A 248 -56.46 -7.84 44.47
CA GLN A 248 -56.94 -9.23 44.49
C GLN A 248 -56.30 -10.05 45.61
N ARG A 249 -55.01 -9.83 45.89
CA ARG A 249 -54.32 -10.48 47.02
C ARG A 249 -54.90 -10.03 48.35
N LEU A 250 -55.10 -8.73 48.53
CA LEU A 250 -55.70 -8.16 49.73
C LEU A 250 -57.17 -8.57 49.96
N LYS A 251 -57.87 -9.02 48.92
CA LYS A 251 -59.24 -9.56 49.02
C LYS A 251 -59.28 -11.06 49.26
N ALA A 252 -58.18 -11.75 49.01
CA ALA A 252 -58.05 -13.20 49.17
C ALA A 252 -57.47 -13.60 50.54
N GLU A 253 -56.90 -12.63 51.25
CA GLU A 253 -56.50 -12.67 52.67
C GLU A 253 -57.66 -12.23 53.56
#